data_AF-A0A2V5Q597-F1
#
_entry.id   AF-A0A2V5Q597-F1
#
_cell.length_a   1.000
_cell.length_b   1.000
_cell.length_c   1.000
_cell.angle_alpha   90.00
_cell.angle_beta   90.00
_cell.angle_gamma   90.00
#
_symmetry.space_group_name_H-M   'P 1'
#
loop_
_entity.id
_entity.type
_entity.pdbx_description
1 polymer ?
#
loop_
_entity_poly.entity_id
_entity_poly.type
_entity_poly.pdbx_seq_one_letter_code
_entity_poly.pdbx_strand_id
1 'polypeptide(L)'
;MNPNSQLFEAYLKCPTKCWLRSRGETGEGNAYAEWVKEQSETYHAEGVRRLQASVPEGERVVAPPTENLKTAKWRLALDFVAQASSPAGSGSV
;
A
#
# COMPACT_ATOMS: atom_id res chain seq x y z
N MET A 1 -12.23 -23.55 13.99
CA MET A 1 -11.58 -24.35 12.94
C MET A 1 -10.12 -23.93 12.91
N ASN A 2 -9.23 -24.71 13.53
CA ASN A 2 -7.83 -24.34 13.72
C ASN A 2 -7.08 -24.70 12.42
N PRO A 3 -6.37 -23.77 11.73
CA PRO A 3 -5.63 -24.12 10.53
C PRO A 3 -4.47 -25.04 10.94
N ASN A 4 -4.72 -26.34 10.81
CA ASN A 4 -3.81 -27.40 11.21
C ASN A 4 -2.51 -27.24 10.43
N SER A 5 -1.37 -27.21 11.14
CA SER A 5 -0.02 -27.18 10.58
C SER A 5 0.19 -28.22 9.46
N GLN A 6 -0.52 -29.33 9.54
CA GLN A 6 -0.55 -30.39 8.52
C GLN A 6 -1.04 -29.93 7.14
N LEU A 7 -2.07 -29.05 7.09
CA LEU A 7 -2.54 -28.49 5.82
C LEU A 7 -1.52 -27.53 5.21
N PHE A 8 -0.85 -26.74 6.05
CA PHE A 8 0.21 -25.84 5.62
C PHE A 8 1.43 -26.62 5.09
N GLU A 9 1.87 -27.65 5.82
CA GLU A 9 2.93 -28.55 5.39
C GLU A 9 2.59 -29.28 4.09
N ALA A 10 1.37 -29.79 3.94
CA ALA A 10 0.91 -30.43 2.71
C ALA A 10 0.87 -29.45 1.53
N TYR A 11 0.47 -28.19 1.78
CA TYR A 11 0.49 -27.13 0.76
C TYR A 11 1.90 -26.78 0.29
N LEU A 12 2.87 -26.74 1.21
CA LEU A 12 4.28 -26.49 0.87
C LEU A 12 4.90 -27.66 0.09
N LYS A 13 4.54 -28.90 0.45
CA LYS A 13 5.08 -30.13 -0.14
C LYS A 13 4.33 -30.61 -1.38
N CYS A 14 3.25 -29.93 -1.79
CA CYS A 14 2.39 -30.37 -2.90
C CYS A 14 3.17 -30.39 -4.24
N PRO A 15 3.46 -31.57 -4.81
CA PRO A 15 4.24 -31.69 -6.05
C PRO A 15 3.56 -31.01 -7.24
N THR A 16 2.22 -30.99 -7.25
CA THR A 16 1.40 -30.31 -8.25
C THR A 16 1.68 -28.81 -8.29
N LYS A 17 1.93 -28.16 -7.14
CA LYS A 17 2.23 -26.73 -7.09
C LYS A 17 3.61 -26.42 -7.66
N CYS A 18 4.61 -27.27 -7.39
CA CYS A 18 5.94 -27.17 -7.98
C CYS A 18 5.90 -27.38 -9.50
N TRP A 19 5.10 -28.35 -9.96
CA TRP A 19 4.91 -28.66 -11.37
C TRP A 19 4.14 -27.57 -12.13
N LEU A 20 3.11 -26.97 -11.55
CA LEU A 20 2.41 -25.83 -12.14
C LEU A 20 3.32 -24.60 -12.22
N ARG A 21 4.10 -24.33 -11.16
CA ARG A 21 5.08 -23.24 -11.14
C ARG A 21 6.18 -23.44 -12.19
N SER A 22 6.70 -24.65 -12.39
CA SER A 22 7.73 -24.91 -13.41
C SER A 22 7.20 -24.77 -14.84
N ARG A 23 5.89 -24.95 -15.04
CA ARG A 23 5.21 -24.71 -16.32
C ARG A 23 4.83 -23.24 -16.54
N GLY A 24 5.14 -22.35 -15.60
CA GLY A 24 4.75 -20.94 -15.67
C GLY A 24 3.24 -20.72 -15.53
N GLU A 25 2.49 -21.76 -15.13
CA GLU A 25 1.06 -21.64 -14.84
C GLU A 25 0.92 -20.90 -13.52
N THR A 26 0.86 -19.57 -13.62
CA THR A 26 0.46 -18.71 -12.53
C THR A 26 -1.06 -18.75 -12.51
N GLY A 27 -1.67 -19.11 -11.38
CA GLY A 27 -3.13 -19.13 -11.27
C GLY A 27 -3.72 -17.79 -11.70
N GLU A 28 -4.90 -17.82 -12.31
CA GLU A 28 -5.67 -16.60 -12.58
C GLU A 28 -5.74 -15.75 -11.30
N GLY A 29 -5.62 -14.43 -11.49
CA GLY A 29 -5.42 -13.45 -10.42
C GLY A 29 -6.18 -13.80 -9.14
N ASN A 30 -5.47 -13.75 -8.02
CA ASN A 30 -6.03 -14.18 -6.75
C ASN A 30 -7.17 -13.23 -6.36
N ALA A 31 -8.42 -13.72 -6.40
CA ALA A 31 -9.62 -12.93 -6.11
C ALA A 31 -9.57 -12.24 -4.74
N TYR A 32 -8.85 -12.84 -3.78
CA TYR A 32 -8.63 -12.23 -2.48
C TYR A 32 -7.68 -11.02 -2.54
N ALA A 33 -6.63 -11.02 -3.35
CA ALA A 33 -5.74 -9.86 -3.53
C ALA A 33 -6.44 -8.74 -4.25
N GLU A 34 -7.24 -9.04 -5.28
CA GLU A 34 -8.06 -8.02 -5.94
C GLU A 34 -9.06 -7.40 -4.95
N TRP A 35 -9.73 -8.23 -4.14
CA TRP A 35 -10.61 -7.73 -3.08
C TRP A 35 -9.86 -6.89 -2.03
N VAL A 36 -8.70 -7.34 -1.54
CA VAL A 36 -7.89 -6.55 -0.58
C VAL A 36 -7.45 -5.22 -1.18
N LYS A 37 -7.06 -5.21 -2.45
CA LYS A 37 -6.68 -3.99 -3.17
C LYS A 37 -7.87 -3.03 -3.27
N GLU A 38 -9.03 -3.51 -3.70
CA GLU A 38 -10.25 -2.73 -3.79
C GLU A 38 -10.67 -2.13 -2.43
N GLN A 39 -10.59 -2.91 -1.36
CA GLN A 39 -10.87 -2.43 -0.01
C GLN A 39 -9.90 -1.33 0.43
N SER A 40 -8.60 -1.52 0.15
CA SER A 40 -7.56 -0.53 0.46
C SER A 40 -7.79 0.77 -0.31
N GLU A 41 -8.10 0.69 -1.60
CA GLU A 41 -8.39 1.84 -2.47
C GLU A 41 -9.64 2.59 -1.99
N THR A 42 -10.70 1.85 -1.66
CA THR A 42 -11.96 2.42 -1.13
C THR A 42 -11.73 3.15 0.19
N TYR A 43 -11.02 2.50 1.13
CA TYR A 43 -10.68 3.10 2.42
C TYR A 43 -9.84 4.37 2.25
N HIS A 44 -8.82 4.33 1.38
CA HIS A 44 -7.97 5.48 1.09
C HIS A 44 -8.78 6.65 0.50
N ALA A 45 -9.62 6.38 -0.50
CA ALA A 45 -10.46 7.41 -1.13
C ALA A 45 -11.42 8.08 -0.13
N GLU A 46 -12.07 7.29 0.72
CA GLU A 46 -12.94 7.80 1.79
C GLU A 46 -12.17 8.62 2.82
N GLY A 47 -10.97 8.18 3.21
CA GLY A 47 -10.08 8.92 4.10
C GLY A 47 -9.69 10.28 3.53
N VAL A 48 -9.24 10.32 2.27
CA VAL A 48 -8.89 11.56 1.56
C VAL A 48 -10.10 12.49 1.47
N ARG A 49 -11.28 11.97 1.12
CA ARG A 49 -12.53 12.75 1.04
C ARG A 49 -12.85 13.43 2.38
N ARG A 50 -12.75 12.70 3.49
CA ARG A 50 -13.02 13.25 4.84
C ARG A 50 -12.00 14.32 5.23
N LEU A 51 -10.72 14.08 4.95
CA LEU A 51 -9.66 15.07 5.19
C LEU A 51 -9.90 16.34 4.36
N GLN A 52 -10.22 16.20 3.08
CA GLN A 52 -10.58 17.33 2.21
C GLN A 52 -11.76 18.13 2.73
N ALA A 53 -12.79 17.47 3.25
CA ALA A 53 -13.97 18.13 3.80
C ALA A 53 -13.68 18.93 5.09
N SER A 54 -12.65 18.54 5.85
CA SER A 54 -12.22 19.24 7.07
C SER A 54 -11.35 20.49 6.83
N VAL A 55 -10.83 20.69 5.61
CA VAL A 55 -9.90 21.78 5.28
C VAL A 55 -10.53 22.73 4.25
N PRO A 56 -10.51 24.06 4.49
CA PRO A 56 -10.98 25.04 3.53
C PRO A 56 -10.30 24.91 2.16
N GLU A 57 -11.03 25.19 1.10
CA GLU A 57 -10.53 25.01 -0.28
C GLU A 57 -9.30 25.87 -0.61
N GLY A 58 -9.22 27.09 -0.08
CA GLY A 58 -8.05 27.95 -0.23
C GLY A 58 -6.81 27.51 0.55
N GLU A 59 -6.94 26.50 1.41
CA GLU A 59 -5.87 25.98 2.27
C GLU A 59 -5.45 24.55 1.90
N ARG A 60 -5.94 24.01 0.80
CA ARG A 60 -5.58 22.68 0.29
C ARG A 60 -4.99 22.75 -1.12
N VAL A 61 -4.08 21.86 -1.43
CA VAL A 61 -3.45 21.72 -2.75
C VAL A 61 -3.41 20.25 -3.17
N VAL A 62 -3.64 19.97 -4.45
CA VAL A 62 -3.59 18.61 -5.03
C VAL A 62 -2.39 18.54 -5.96
N ALA A 63 -1.58 17.49 -5.83
CA ALA A 63 -0.37 17.26 -6.60
C ALA A 63 0.56 18.49 -6.70
N PRO A 64 0.98 19.10 -5.58
CA PRO A 64 1.86 20.26 -5.62
C PRO A 64 3.24 19.90 -6.20
N PRO A 65 3.89 20.84 -6.90
CA PRO A 65 5.28 20.68 -7.32
C PRO A 65 6.21 20.55 -6.12
N THR A 66 7.24 19.71 -6.22
CA THR A 66 8.20 19.42 -5.15
C THR A 66 9.08 20.62 -4.80
N GLU A 67 9.29 21.57 -5.72
CA GLU A 67 10.26 22.65 -5.54
C GLU A 67 9.82 23.72 -4.52
N ASN A 68 8.52 23.89 -4.30
CA ASN A 68 7.96 25.02 -3.54
C ASN A 68 7.15 24.60 -2.29
N LEU A 69 7.40 23.40 -1.76
CA LEU A 69 6.60 22.88 -0.64
C LEU A 69 6.72 23.69 0.65
N LYS A 70 7.88 24.31 0.89
CA LYS A 70 8.16 25.06 2.13
C LYS A 70 7.67 26.51 2.09
N THR A 71 7.47 27.07 0.91
CA THR A 71 7.13 28.49 0.71
C THR A 71 5.63 28.70 0.49
N ALA A 72 4.89 27.64 0.17
CA ALA A 72 3.49 27.73 -0.15
C ALA A 72 2.59 27.71 1.12
N LYS A 73 1.49 28.46 1.07
CA LYS A 73 0.56 28.68 2.19
C LYS A 73 -0.63 27.73 2.08
N TRP A 74 -0.42 26.46 2.40
CA TRP A 74 -1.48 25.45 2.47
C TRP A 74 -1.33 24.62 3.76
N ARG A 75 -2.45 24.09 4.25
CA ARG A 75 -2.52 23.20 5.41
C ARG A 75 -2.54 21.73 5.02
N LEU A 76 -3.01 21.40 3.82
CA LEU A 76 -3.14 20.04 3.32
C LEU A 76 -2.63 19.92 1.88
N ALA A 77 -1.70 19.00 1.64
CA ALA A 77 -1.28 18.56 0.32
C ALA A 77 -1.75 17.13 0.08
N LEU A 78 -2.33 16.88 -1.09
CA LEU A 78 -2.87 15.58 -1.50
C LEU A 78 -2.16 15.08 -2.75
N ASP A 79 -2.17 13.75 -2.95
CA ASP A 79 -1.54 13.07 -4.09
C ASP A 79 -0.07 13.47 -4.29
N PHE A 80 0.64 13.63 -3.18
CA PHE A 80 2.04 14.03 -3.13
C PHE A 80 2.92 12.89 -2.60
N VAL A 81 4.03 12.59 -3.28
CA VAL A 81 5.00 11.60 -2.84
C VAL A 81 6.09 12.29 -2.00
N ALA A 82 6.02 12.14 -0.68
CA ALA A 82 7.08 12.58 0.22
C ALA A 82 8.18 11.53 0.32
N GLN A 83 9.44 11.94 0.13
CA GLN A 83 10.61 11.11 0.40
C GLN A 83 11.19 11.50 1.75
N ALA A 84 11.37 10.53 2.64
CA ALA A 84 12.06 10.72 3.91
C ALA A 84 13.35 9.92 3.90
N SER A 85 14.50 10.55 4.19
CA SER A 85 15.72 9.81 4.47
C SER A 85 15.71 9.39 5.94
N SER A 86 15.88 8.10 6.23
CA SER A 86 16.19 7.69 7.60
C SER A 86 17.52 8.32 8.03
N PRO A 87 17.62 8.90 9.23
CA PRO A 87 18.91 9.32 9.75
C PRO A 87 19.82 8.09 9.81
N ALA A 88 21.04 8.20 9.29
CA ALA A 88 22.05 7.15 9.37
C ALA A 88 22.16 6.74 10.84
N GLY A 89 21.97 5.45 11.11
CA GLY A 89 22.02 4.92 12.46
C GLY A 89 23.29 5.39 13.16
N SER A 90 23.13 6.04 14.32
CA SER A 90 24.24 6.29 15.22
C SER A 90 24.92 4.95 15.50
N GLY A 91 26.05 4.73 14.85
CA GLY A 91 26.94 3.62 15.16
C GLY A 91 27.48 3.87 16.56
N SER A 92 26.91 3.20 17.55
CA SER A 92 27.59 2.94 18.81
C SER A 92 28.59 1.81 18.56
N VAL A 93 29.87 2.14 18.69
CA VAL A 93 30.92 1.23 19.15
C VAL A 93 31.54 1.87 20.38
#